data_AF-A0A7Y4GTH2-F1
#
_entry.id   AF-A0A7Y4GTH2-F1
#
_cell.length_a   1.000
_cell.length_b   1.000
_cell.length_c   1.000
_cell.angle_alpha   90.00
_cell.angle_beta   90.00
_cell.angle_gamma   90.00
#
_symmetry.space_group_name_H-M   'P 1'
#
loop_
_entity.id
_entity.type
_entity.pdbx_description
1 polymer ?
#
loop_
_entity_poly.entity_id
_entity_poly.type
_entity_poly.pdbx_seq_one_letter_code
_entity_poly.pdbx_strand_id
1 'polypeptide(L)'
;MKTYFLPVLLSVLVTPSPAGAAQPLQVIGYSGYLGEWELTATVAETTSGSTPEYSGPLTMKHVGICTQDGPEEKTGALRFRISTASSRLNAIISVAGVECTYAGQLSDSYSGTMNCPGRQGVPLKLWVK
;
A
#
# COMPACT_ATOMS: atom_id res chain seq x y z
N MET A 1 -15.73 -21.44 -68.71
CA MET A 1 -15.12 -20.41 -67.86
C MET A 1 -15.36 -20.80 -66.41
N LYS A 2 -14.30 -21.02 -65.61
CA LYS A 2 -14.38 -21.59 -64.26
C LYS A 2 -13.91 -20.54 -63.27
N THR A 3 -14.86 -19.91 -62.57
CA THR A 3 -14.62 -18.84 -61.61
C THR A 3 -14.30 -19.46 -60.25
N TYR A 4 -13.09 -19.20 -59.75
CA TYR A 4 -12.67 -19.62 -58.42
C TYR A 4 -13.02 -18.52 -57.41
N PHE A 5 -13.95 -18.81 -56.50
CA PHE A 5 -14.23 -17.99 -55.32
C PHE A 5 -13.23 -18.36 -54.22
N LEU A 6 -12.33 -17.44 -53.87
CA LEU A 6 -11.46 -17.56 -52.69
C LEU A 6 -12.21 -17.00 -51.47
N PRO A 7 -12.41 -17.76 -50.38
CA PRO A 7 -12.94 -17.21 -49.15
C PRO A 7 -11.80 -16.50 -48.39
N VAL A 8 -11.93 -15.19 -48.20
CA VAL A 8 -11.07 -14.42 -47.29
C VAL A 8 -11.48 -14.76 -45.86
N LEU A 9 -10.66 -15.55 -45.16
CA LEU A 9 -10.81 -15.85 -43.74
C LEU A 9 -10.39 -14.63 -42.93
N LEU A 10 -11.36 -13.92 -42.36
CA LEU A 10 -11.14 -12.80 -41.45
C LEU A 10 -10.83 -13.36 -40.05
N SER A 11 -9.55 -13.56 -39.75
CA SER A 11 -9.08 -13.96 -38.43
C SER A 11 -9.21 -12.80 -37.44
N VAL A 12 -10.23 -12.86 -36.59
CA VAL A 12 -10.41 -11.96 -35.44
C VAL A 12 -9.36 -12.32 -34.39
N LEU A 13 -8.33 -11.46 -34.22
CA LEU A 13 -7.46 -11.53 -33.05
C LEU A 13 -8.26 -11.12 -31.82
N VAL A 14 -8.65 -12.09 -31.01
CA VAL A 14 -9.12 -11.86 -29.64
C VAL A 14 -7.88 -11.55 -28.81
N THR A 15 -7.56 -10.28 -28.63
CA THR A 15 -6.58 -9.88 -27.61
C THR A 15 -7.25 -10.00 -26.24
N PRO A 16 -6.69 -10.77 -25.28
CA PRO A 16 -7.19 -10.75 -23.92
C PRO A 16 -6.96 -9.34 -23.35
N SER A 17 -8.05 -8.59 -23.18
CA SER A 17 -8.02 -7.35 -22.41
C SER A 17 -7.56 -7.70 -21.00
N PRO A 18 -6.49 -7.09 -20.47
CA PRO A 18 -6.16 -7.26 -19.07
C PRO A 18 -7.36 -6.77 -18.27
N ALA A 19 -8.05 -7.71 -17.61
CA ALA A 19 -9.06 -7.38 -16.61
C ALA A 19 -8.43 -6.35 -15.66
N GLY A 20 -9.10 -5.20 -15.52
CA GLY A 20 -8.52 -3.97 -14.98
C GLY A 20 -7.70 -4.22 -13.70
N ALA A 21 -6.39 -4.08 -13.82
CA ALA A 21 -5.53 -3.98 -12.65
C ALA A 21 -5.93 -2.69 -11.92
N ALA A 22 -6.43 -2.83 -10.69
CA ALA A 22 -6.69 -1.68 -9.83
C ALA A 22 -5.41 -0.85 -9.73
N GLN A 23 -5.53 0.47 -9.87
CA GLN A 23 -4.39 1.37 -9.80
C GLN A 23 -3.74 1.24 -8.41
N PRO A 24 -2.40 1.19 -8.32
CA PRO A 24 -1.72 1.13 -7.04
C PRO A 24 -2.02 2.39 -6.23
N LEU A 25 -2.20 2.22 -4.91
CA LEU A 25 -2.44 3.31 -3.98
C LEU A 25 -1.12 3.85 -3.45
N GLN A 26 -1.03 5.16 -3.28
CA GLN A 26 0.08 5.79 -2.58
C GLN A 26 -0.27 5.97 -1.11
N VAL A 27 0.61 5.52 -0.23
CA VAL A 27 0.48 5.73 1.20
C VAL A 27 1.62 6.61 1.68
N ILE A 28 1.28 7.69 2.37
CA ILE A 28 2.24 8.51 3.11
C ILE A 28 1.85 8.54 4.58
N GLY A 29 2.81 8.79 5.47
CA GLY A 29 2.52 8.83 6.88
C GLY A 29 3.60 9.44 7.74
N TYR A 30 3.24 9.65 9.00
CA TYR A 30 4.19 10.07 10.03
C TYR A 30 3.99 9.23 11.29
N SER A 31 5.07 8.69 11.82
CA SER A 31 5.09 7.95 13.08
C SER A 31 5.97 8.64 14.12
N GLY A 32 5.65 8.38 15.38
CA GLY A 32 6.35 8.95 16.52
C GLY A 32 5.59 10.12 17.13
N TYR A 33 5.95 10.47 18.36
CA TYR A 33 5.22 11.50 19.11
C TYR A 33 5.42 12.90 18.53
N LEU A 34 6.53 13.12 17.84
CA LEU A 34 6.86 14.39 17.18
C LEU A 34 6.81 14.25 15.65
N GLY A 35 6.33 13.11 15.13
CA GLY A 35 6.36 12.81 13.69
C GLY A 35 7.78 12.59 13.17
N GLU A 36 8.67 12.09 14.02
CA GLU A 36 10.09 11.92 13.72
C GLU A 36 10.39 10.91 12.60
N TRP A 37 9.41 10.07 12.22
CA TRP A 37 9.53 9.13 11.10
C TRP A 37 8.52 9.46 10.01
N GLU A 38 9.00 9.71 8.80
CA GLU A 38 8.20 9.81 7.58
C GLU A 38 8.07 8.42 6.94
N LEU A 39 6.87 8.07 6.48
CA LEU A 39 6.55 6.80 5.83
C LEU A 39 6.09 7.05 4.39
N THR A 40 6.57 6.22 3.46
CA THR A 40 6.10 6.21 2.07
C THR A 40 5.97 4.76 1.58
N ALA A 41 4.84 4.44 0.94
CA ALA A 41 4.62 3.14 0.32
C ALA A 41 3.79 3.27 -0.96
N THR A 42 4.02 2.36 -1.90
CA THR A 42 3.15 2.14 -3.05
C THR A 42 2.60 0.73 -2.93
N VAL A 43 1.29 0.60 -2.77
CA VAL A 43 0.64 -0.70 -2.52
C VAL A 43 -0.28 -1.07 -3.67
N ALA A 44 -0.30 -2.35 -4.02
CA ALA A 44 -1.22 -2.91 -5.00
C ALA A 44 -2.28 -3.75 -4.29
N GLU A 45 -3.46 -3.86 -4.90
CA GLU A 45 -4.48 -4.79 -4.43
C GLU A 45 -3.97 -6.23 -4.59
N THR A 46 -3.93 -6.98 -3.49
CA THR A 46 -3.52 -8.40 -3.48
C THR A 46 -4.71 -9.33 -3.40
N THR A 47 -5.86 -8.85 -2.94
CA THR A 47 -7.10 -9.62 -2.86
C THR A 47 -8.31 -8.71 -3.01
N SER A 48 -9.16 -9.04 -3.98
CA SER A 48 -10.42 -8.34 -4.25
C SER A 48 -11.56 -8.83 -3.34
N GLY A 49 -12.54 -7.97 -3.10
CA GLY A 49 -13.75 -8.32 -2.33
C GLY A 49 -14.41 -7.12 -1.66
N SER A 50 -15.31 -7.38 -0.70
CA SER A 50 -16.00 -6.34 0.09
C SER A 50 -15.06 -5.58 1.04
N THR A 51 -13.88 -6.14 1.32
CA THR A 51 -12.83 -5.53 2.13
C THR A 51 -11.50 -5.87 1.46
N PRO A 52 -11.11 -5.13 0.40
CA PRO A 52 -9.92 -5.45 -0.37
C PRO A 52 -8.68 -5.34 0.50
N GLU A 53 -7.70 -6.17 0.17
CA GLU A 53 -6.39 -6.16 0.80
C GLU A 53 -5.37 -5.54 -0.14
N TYR A 54 -4.51 -4.70 0.43
CA TYR A 54 -3.43 -4.05 -0.29
C TYR A 54 -2.09 -4.38 0.35
N SER A 55 -1.06 -4.54 -0.48
CA SER A 55 0.31 -4.71 0.02
C SER A 55 1.35 -4.14 -0.94
N GLY A 56 2.50 -3.74 -0.40
CA GLY A 56 3.62 -3.25 -1.17
C GLY A 56 4.81 -2.85 -0.30
N PRO A 57 5.94 -2.47 -0.93
CA PRO A 57 7.13 -2.00 -0.23
C PRO A 57 6.86 -0.69 0.52
N LEU A 58 7.50 -0.56 1.68
CA LEU A 58 7.46 0.59 2.56
C LEU A 58 8.87 1.09 2.83
N THR A 59 9.04 2.42 2.82
CA THR A 59 10.23 3.09 3.33
C THR A 59 9.84 3.97 4.51
N MET A 60 10.66 3.93 5.57
CA MET A 60 10.60 4.83 6.71
C MET A 60 11.89 5.65 6.78
N LYS A 61 11.77 6.98 6.86
CA LYS A 61 12.92 7.90 6.97
C LYS A 61 12.83 8.68 8.27
N HIS A 62 13.90 8.69 9.06
CA HIS A 62 13.98 9.49 10.27
C HIS A 62 14.20 10.96 9.89
N VAL A 63 13.18 11.80 10.07
CA VAL A 63 13.21 13.23 9.71
C VAL A 63 13.52 14.15 10.90
N GLY A 64 13.57 13.62 12.12
CA GLY A 64 13.85 14.40 13.34
C GLY A 64 15.34 14.50 13.75
N ILE A 65 16.26 13.85 13.04
CA ILE A 65 17.69 13.79 13.37
C ILE A 65 18.50 14.03 12.10
N CYS A 66 19.47 14.95 12.16
CA CYS A 66 20.44 15.18 11.11
C CYS A 66 21.78 14.57 11.53
N THR A 67 22.25 13.55 10.83
CA THR A 67 23.60 13.00 11.00
C THR A 67 24.47 13.40 9.78
N GLN A 68 25.79 13.23 9.88
CA GLN A 68 26.69 13.44 8.74
C GLN A 68 26.39 12.49 7.56
N ASP A 69 25.89 11.29 7.89
CA ASP A 69 25.56 10.26 6.90
C ASP A 69 24.15 10.43 6.30
N GLY A 70 23.43 11.48 6.72
CA GLY A 70 22.04 11.74 6.32
C GLY A 70 21.01 11.16 7.31
N PRO A 71 19.72 11.20 6.96
CA PRO A 71 18.66 10.63 7.77
C PRO A 71 18.73 9.10 7.75
N GLU A 72 18.44 8.47 8.90
CA GLU A 72 18.31 7.01 8.96
C GLU A 72 17.12 6.55 8.10
N GLU A 73 17.34 5.55 7.24
CA GLU A 73 16.29 4.92 6.44
C GLU A 73 16.11 3.45 6.79
N LYS A 74 14.85 3.01 6.83
CA LYS A 74 14.46 1.62 7.02
C LYS A 74 13.51 1.19 5.92
N THR A 75 13.74 0.03 5.35
CA THR A 75 12.86 -0.59 4.36
C THR A 75 12.03 -1.71 4.98
N GLY A 76 10.91 -2.01 4.33
CA GLY A 76 9.92 -2.92 4.85
C GLY A 76 8.79 -3.17 3.87
N ALA A 77 7.69 -3.69 4.39
CA ALA A 77 6.45 -3.86 3.66
C ALA A 77 5.26 -3.43 4.49
N LEU A 78 4.28 -2.84 3.80
CA LEU A 78 2.99 -2.48 4.35
C LEU A 78 1.94 -3.43 3.78
N ARG A 79 1.06 -3.95 4.65
CA ARG A 79 -0.12 -4.71 4.26
C ARG A 79 -1.31 -4.20 5.05
N PHE A 80 -2.42 -3.86 4.39
CA PHE A 80 -3.60 -3.38 5.11
C PHE A 80 -4.91 -3.75 4.45
N ARG A 81 -5.97 -3.63 5.25
CA ARG A 81 -7.37 -3.70 4.81
C ARG A 81 -8.09 -2.43 5.26
N ILE A 82 -8.90 -1.86 4.36
CA ILE A 82 -9.74 -0.70 4.65
C ILE A 82 -11.19 -1.18 4.76
N SER A 83 -11.81 -0.91 5.91
CA SER A 83 -13.26 -1.06 6.10
C SER A 83 -13.90 0.32 5.93
N THR A 84 -14.56 0.52 4.79
CA THR A 84 -15.29 1.77 4.48
C THR A 84 -16.50 1.95 5.39
N ALA A 85 -17.18 0.86 5.76
CA ALA A 85 -18.35 0.89 6.63
C ALA A 85 -18.04 1.38 8.06
N SER A 86 -16.85 1.06 8.57
CA SER A 86 -16.43 1.47 9.93
C SER A 86 -15.42 2.63 9.92
N SER A 87 -15.04 3.14 8.75
CA SER A 87 -14.00 4.16 8.61
C SER A 87 -12.69 3.77 9.31
N ARG A 88 -12.32 2.48 9.27
CA ARG A 88 -11.13 1.92 9.94
C ARG A 88 -10.15 1.33 8.95
N LEU A 89 -8.86 1.48 9.26
CA LEU A 89 -7.76 0.82 8.57
C LEU A 89 -7.01 -0.05 9.57
N ASN A 90 -6.91 -1.34 9.29
CA ASN A 90 -6.08 -2.26 10.04
C ASN A 90 -4.89 -2.66 9.16
N ALA A 91 -3.67 -2.54 9.69
CA ALA A 91 -2.45 -2.84 8.95
C ALA A 91 -1.49 -3.71 9.75
N ILE A 92 -0.71 -4.49 9.00
CA ILE A 92 0.56 -5.07 9.42
C ILE A 92 1.66 -4.29 8.72
N ILE A 93 2.60 -3.78 9.51
CA ILE A 93 3.76 -3.02 9.05
C ILE A 93 4.99 -3.85 9.41
N SER A 94 5.74 -4.30 8.41
CA SER A 94 7.00 -4.99 8.61
C SER A 94 8.15 -4.04 8.30
N VAL A 95 9.08 -3.88 9.23
CA VAL A 95 10.24 -2.98 9.07
C VAL A 95 11.45 -3.66 9.68
N ALA A 96 12.54 -3.78 8.90
CA ALA A 96 13.75 -4.48 9.34
C ALA A 96 13.47 -5.88 9.95
N GLY A 97 12.51 -6.61 9.37
CA GLY A 97 12.12 -7.96 9.83
C GLY A 97 11.23 -8.01 11.07
N VAL A 98 10.83 -6.86 11.65
CA VAL A 98 9.90 -6.79 12.78
C VAL A 98 8.50 -6.47 12.27
N GLU A 99 7.53 -7.31 12.62
CA GLU A 99 6.12 -7.05 12.34
C GLU A 99 5.46 -6.24 13.46
N CYS A 100 4.81 -5.15 13.07
CA CYS A 100 4.05 -4.27 13.93
C CYS A 100 2.59 -4.27 13.48
N THR A 101 1.67 -4.13 14.44
CA THR A 101 0.24 -3.98 14.18
C THR A 101 -0.17 -2.52 14.25
N TYR A 102 -1.12 -2.12 13.42
CA TYR A 102 -1.68 -0.77 13.42
C TYR A 102 -3.20 -0.83 13.24
N ALA A 103 -3.90 0.00 14.01
CA ALA A 103 -5.33 0.24 13.85
C ALA A 103 -5.57 1.75 13.85
N GLY A 104 -6.06 2.28 12.73
CA GLY A 104 -6.35 3.69 12.52
C GLY A 104 -7.84 3.94 12.30
N GLN A 105 -8.34 5.04 12.88
CA GLN A 105 -9.67 5.58 12.58
C GLN A 105 -9.52 6.75 11.60
N LEU A 106 -10.35 6.79 10.57
CA LEU A 106 -10.37 7.87 9.60
C LEU A 106 -11.03 9.12 10.20
N SER A 107 -10.31 10.23 10.15
CA SER A 107 -10.84 11.59 10.15
C SER A 107 -10.39 12.29 8.86
N ASP A 108 -9.41 13.19 8.93
CA ASP A 108 -8.69 13.74 7.77
C ASP A 108 -7.58 12.79 7.28
N SER A 109 -7.17 11.88 8.17
CA SER A 109 -6.19 10.82 7.96
C SER A 109 -6.58 9.62 8.82
N TYR A 110 -6.04 8.44 8.52
CA TYR A 110 -6.11 7.33 9.47
C TYR A 110 -5.15 7.63 10.61
N SER A 111 -5.69 7.86 11.80
CA SER A 111 -4.90 8.13 13.01
C SER A 111 -5.07 7.00 14.02
N GLY A 112 -3.96 6.53 14.58
CA GLY A 112 -3.96 5.38 15.48
C GLY A 112 -2.63 5.14 16.16
N THR A 113 -2.50 3.95 16.73
CA THR A 113 -1.27 3.49 17.40
C THR A 113 -0.68 2.32 16.63
N MET A 114 0.63 2.38 16.37
CA MET A 114 1.43 1.28 15.87
C MET A 114 2.11 0.57 17.04
N ASN A 115 1.90 -0.73 17.16
CA ASN A 115 2.44 -1.57 18.23
C ASN A 115 3.42 -2.59 17.65
N CYS A 116 4.66 -2.54 18.10
CA CYS A 116 5.71 -3.50 17.72
C CYS A 116 6.11 -4.36 18.94
N PRO A 117 6.45 -5.65 18.75
CA PRO A 117 6.90 -6.52 19.84
C PRO A 117 8.06 -5.93 20.64
N GLY A 118 7.94 -5.96 21.98
CA GLY A 118 8.98 -5.49 22.90
C GLY A 118 9.21 -3.98 22.91
N ARG A 119 8.31 -3.19 22.29
CA ARG A 119 8.40 -1.72 22.25
C ARG A 119 7.09 -1.09 22.73
N GLN A 120 7.19 0.14 23.22
CA GLN A 120 6.01 0.96 23.49
C GLN A 120 5.30 1.30 22.18
N GLY A 121 3.96 1.29 22.20
CA GLY A 121 3.16 1.73 21.06
C GLY A 121 3.40 3.20 20.76
N VAL A 122 3.51 3.54 19.48
CA VAL A 122 3.77 4.91 19.02
C VAL A 122 2.63 5.42 18.14
N PRO A 123 2.36 6.74 18.13
CA PRO A 123 1.40 7.31 17.20
C PRO A 123 1.78 7.04 15.75
N LEU A 124 0.78 6.78 14.91
CA LEU A 124 0.94 6.69 13.46
C LEU A 124 -0.27 7.32 12.76
N LYS A 125 0.04 8.22 11.82
CA LYS A 125 -0.92 8.82 10.88
C LYS A 125 -0.62 8.34 9.47
N LEU A 126 -1.65 7.90 8.74
CA LEU A 126 -1.55 7.47 7.35
C LEU A 126 -2.56 8.20 6.47
N TRP A 127 -2.10 8.64 5.31
CA TRP A 127 -2.93 9.11 4.21
C TRP A 127 -2.81 8.12 3.06
N VAL A 128 -3.95 7.68 2.54
CA VAL A 128 -4.04 6.81 1.37
C VAL A 128 -4.59 7.67 0.23
N LYS A 129 -3.86 7.72 -0.88
CA LYS A 129 -4.16 8.51 -2.09
C LYS A 129 -4.38 7.60 -3.28
#